data_AF-A0A2G0Q4V6-F1
#
_entry.id   AF-A0A2G0Q4V6-F1
#
_cell.length_a   1.000
_cell.length_b   1.000
_cell.length_c   1.000
_cell.angle_alpha   90.00
_cell.angle_beta   90.00
_cell.angle_gamma   90.00
#
_symmetry.space_group_name_H-M   'P 1'
#
loop_
_entity.id
_entity.type
_entity.pdbx_description
1 polymer ?
#
loop_
_entity_poly.entity_id
_entity_poly.type
_entity_poly.pdbx_seq_one_letter_code
_entity_poly.pdbx_strand_id
1 'polypeptide(L)'
;MDESLLGVAGYIKFFMGLFALVNPIGVLPVFISMTNYQTMEGRNKTNLITNLSVAIILCISLLVGDSILYVFGISIDSFRIAGGMLIVTIAVSMINGKLGEDKQNKLERSESAVRDSVAVVPLALPLLAGPGAISSCMVWSARYQGWQNYYGLALTSLLFAFCCWLLFHSASLLVKVLGQTGINVITRIMGLLLMSLGVEFIVTGAKALFPGLL
;
A
#
# COMPACT_ATOMS: atom_id res chain seq x y z
N MET A 1 -19.77 -9.72 21.24
CA MET A 1 -20.54 -10.46 20.24
C MET A 1 -21.38 -9.45 19.47
N ASP A 2 -20.72 -8.69 18.61
CA ASP A 2 -21.34 -7.85 17.57
C ASP A 2 -20.66 -8.26 16.27
N GLU A 3 -21.10 -9.39 15.71
CA GLU A 3 -20.80 -9.79 14.33
C GLU A 3 -21.55 -8.84 13.38
N SER A 4 -21.26 -7.54 13.47
CA SER A 4 -21.69 -6.61 12.44
C SER A 4 -20.88 -6.95 11.20
N LEU A 5 -21.56 -7.56 10.21
CA LEU A 5 -21.11 -7.55 8.82
C LEU A 5 -20.56 -6.15 8.52
N LEU A 6 -19.36 -6.09 7.94
CA LEU A 6 -18.83 -4.83 7.45
C LEU A 6 -19.88 -4.21 6.53
N GLY A 7 -20.53 -3.13 7.00
CA GLY A 7 -21.38 -2.34 6.14
C GLY A 7 -20.57 -1.83 4.96
N VAL A 8 -21.22 -1.47 3.85
CA VAL A 8 -20.56 -0.96 2.64
C VAL A 8 -19.56 0.17 2.96
N ALA A 9 -19.87 1.01 3.96
CA ALA A 9 -18.99 2.06 4.45
C ALA A 9 -17.65 1.56 5.00
N GLY A 10 -17.60 0.38 5.63
CA GLY A 10 -16.37 -0.23 6.15
C GLY A 10 -15.43 -0.67 5.04
N TYR A 11 -15.96 -1.34 4.02
CA TYR A 11 -15.16 -1.73 2.84
C TYR A 11 -14.63 -0.50 2.07
N ILE A 12 -15.45 0.55 1.95
CA ILE A 12 -15.01 1.81 1.34
C ILE A 12 -13.87 2.44 2.15
N LYS A 13 -13.96 2.47 3.49
CA LYS A 13 -12.88 2.97 4.35
C LYS A 13 -11.59 2.16 4.19
N PHE A 14 -11.69 0.83 4.13
CA PHE A 14 -10.54 -0.03 3.88
C PHE A 14 -9.91 0.23 2.51
N PHE A 15 -10.73 0.31 1.45
CA PHE A 15 -10.28 0.64 0.10
C PHE A 15 -9.58 2.00 0.02
N MET A 16 -10.21 3.05 0.57
CA MET A 16 -9.62 4.39 0.61
C MET A 16 -8.33 4.41 1.44
N GLY A 17 -8.30 3.64 2.53
CA GLY A 17 -7.09 3.41 3.32
C GLY A 17 -5.98 2.81 2.46
N LEU A 18 -6.21 1.70 1.78
CA LEU A 18 -5.24 1.09 0.85
C LEU A 18 -4.81 2.07 -0.24
N PHE A 19 -5.75 2.78 -0.86
CA PHE A 19 -5.44 3.73 -1.93
C PHE A 19 -4.56 4.88 -1.45
N ALA A 20 -4.86 5.44 -0.28
CA ALA A 20 -4.02 6.45 0.34
C ALA A 20 -2.65 5.87 0.69
N LEU A 21 -2.60 4.70 1.35
CA LEU A 21 -1.37 4.05 1.87
C LEU A 21 -0.39 3.71 0.78
N VAL A 22 -0.90 3.12 -0.28
CA VAL A 22 -0.10 2.68 -1.41
C VAL A 22 0.22 3.85 -2.34
N ASN A 23 -0.69 4.83 -2.43
CA ASN A 23 -0.61 5.96 -3.35
C ASN A 23 -0.12 5.52 -4.76
N PRO A 24 -0.91 4.69 -5.46
CA PRO A 24 -0.49 4.17 -6.77
C PRO A 24 -0.20 5.30 -7.77
N ILE A 25 -0.82 6.47 -7.62
CA ILE A 25 -0.56 7.67 -8.42
C ILE A 25 0.88 8.18 -8.24
N GLY A 26 1.36 8.27 -7.00
CA GLY A 26 2.74 8.69 -6.72
C GLY A 26 3.79 7.65 -7.14
N VAL A 27 3.40 6.38 -7.30
CA VAL A 27 4.27 5.32 -7.82
C VAL A 27 4.36 5.34 -9.36
N LEU A 28 3.47 6.06 -10.06
CA LEU A 28 3.46 6.13 -11.54
C LEU A 28 4.80 6.57 -12.16
N PRO A 29 5.50 7.62 -11.69
CA PRO A 29 6.78 8.01 -12.26
C PRO A 29 7.84 6.92 -12.11
N VAL A 30 7.84 6.22 -10.98
CA VAL A 30 8.75 5.09 -10.72
C VAL A 30 8.43 3.95 -11.69
N PHE A 31 7.15 3.58 -11.82
CA PHE A 31 6.71 2.55 -12.76
C PHE A 31 7.13 2.88 -14.20
N ILE A 32 6.93 4.12 -14.65
CA ILE A 32 7.33 4.56 -15.99
C ILE A 32 8.84 4.53 -16.16
N SER A 33 9.60 5.05 -15.19
CA SER A 33 11.06 5.03 -15.24
C SER A 33 11.62 3.61 -15.30
N MET A 34 10.97 2.65 -14.64
CA MET A 34 11.39 1.24 -14.61
C MET A 34 10.89 0.42 -15.80
N THR A 35 9.98 0.96 -16.61
CA THR A 35 9.43 0.28 -17.79
C THR A 35 9.70 1.02 -19.10
N ASN A 36 10.43 2.15 -19.07
CA ASN A 36 10.72 2.98 -20.24
C ASN A 36 11.58 2.26 -21.30
N TYR A 37 12.42 1.30 -20.89
CA TYR A 37 13.28 0.50 -21.76
C TYR A 37 12.57 -0.75 -22.31
N GLN A 38 11.34 -1.02 -21.89
CA GLN A 38 10.57 -2.21 -22.28
C GLN A 38 9.68 -1.91 -23.49
N THR A 39 9.39 -2.95 -24.27
CA THR A 39 8.32 -2.88 -25.30
C THR A 39 6.96 -2.69 -24.62
N MET A 40 5.95 -2.24 -25.38
CA MET A 40 4.59 -2.08 -24.86
C MET A 40 4.04 -3.39 -24.25
N GLU A 41 4.35 -4.52 -24.89
CA GLU A 41 3.98 -5.85 -24.40
C GLU A 41 4.72 -6.23 -23.11
N GLY A 42 6.03 -5.98 -23.04
CA GLY A 42 6.82 -6.19 -21.82
C GLY A 42 6.34 -5.34 -20.65
N ARG A 43 5.96 -4.08 -20.91
CA ARG A 43 5.41 -3.18 -19.89
C ARG A 43 4.04 -3.66 -19.37
N ASN A 44 3.17 -4.14 -20.26
CA ASN A 44 1.88 -4.72 -19.86
C ASN A 44 2.05 -6.01 -19.04
N LYS A 45 3.02 -6.85 -19.41
CA LYS A 45 3.39 -8.03 -18.61
C LYS A 45 3.91 -7.64 -17.23
N THR A 46 4.81 -6.65 -17.15
CA THR A 46 5.31 -6.10 -15.88
C THR A 46 4.17 -5.56 -15.02
N ASN A 47 3.24 -4.81 -15.61
CA ASN A 47 2.05 -4.30 -14.92
C ASN A 47 1.19 -5.43 -14.34
N LEU A 48 0.92 -6.47 -15.14
CA LEU A 48 0.12 -7.62 -14.73
C LEU A 48 0.77 -8.37 -13.56
N ILE A 49 2.05 -8.73 -13.70
CA ILE A 49 2.78 -9.46 -12.66
C ILE A 49 2.84 -8.65 -11.37
N THR A 50 3.14 -7.34 -11.47
CA THR A 50 3.19 -6.44 -10.31
C THR A 50 1.88 -6.46 -9.52
N ASN A 51 0.76 -6.21 -10.20
CA ASN A 51 -0.54 -6.12 -9.53
C ASN A 51 -1.05 -7.47 -9.04
N LEU A 52 -0.74 -8.56 -9.76
CA LEU A 52 -1.03 -9.90 -9.30
C LEU A 52 -0.24 -10.24 -8.04
N SER A 53 1.06 -9.89 -7.98
CA SER A 53 1.87 -10.05 -6.78
C SER A 53 1.30 -9.23 -5.61
N VAL A 54 0.90 -7.98 -5.83
CA VAL A 54 0.26 -7.14 -4.79
C VAL A 54 -1.00 -7.79 -4.26
N ALA A 55 -1.91 -8.23 -5.15
CA ALA A 55 -3.13 -8.94 -4.77
C ALA A 55 -2.82 -10.16 -3.89
N ILE A 56 -1.86 -11.00 -4.32
CA ILE A 56 -1.46 -12.20 -3.59
C ILE A 56 -0.90 -11.83 -2.21
N ILE A 57 0.00 -10.85 -2.12
CA ILE A 57 0.63 -10.44 -0.86
C ILE A 57 -0.42 -9.89 0.12
N LEU A 58 -1.33 -9.03 -0.36
CA LEU A 58 -2.39 -8.48 0.49
C LEU A 58 -3.34 -9.59 0.97
N CYS A 59 -3.76 -10.50 0.09
CA CYS A 59 -4.58 -11.65 0.48
C CYS A 59 -3.89 -12.58 1.48
N ILE A 60 -2.61 -12.89 1.28
CA ILE A 60 -1.82 -13.68 2.23
C ILE A 60 -1.71 -12.96 3.57
N SER A 61 -1.47 -11.65 3.55
CA SER A 61 -1.36 -10.86 4.79
C SER A 61 -2.67 -10.81 5.58
N LEU A 62 -3.82 -10.83 4.90
CA LEU A 62 -5.13 -10.94 5.55
C LEU A 62 -5.24 -12.28 6.29
N LEU A 63 -4.89 -13.39 5.62
CA LEU A 63 -5.08 -14.75 6.14
C LEU A 63 -4.06 -15.14 7.23
N VAL A 64 -2.80 -14.77 7.04
CA VAL A 64 -1.67 -15.28 7.85
C VAL A 64 -1.21 -14.26 8.90
N GLY A 65 -1.70 -13.02 8.82
CA GLY A 65 -1.26 -11.92 9.68
C GLY A 65 -1.37 -12.21 11.17
N ASP A 66 -2.54 -12.67 11.62
CA ASP A 66 -2.81 -12.99 13.02
C ASP A 66 -1.90 -14.13 13.53
N SER A 67 -1.73 -15.19 12.73
CA SER A 67 -0.87 -16.33 13.08
C SER A 67 0.59 -15.93 13.20
N ILE A 68 1.09 -15.05 12.33
CA ILE A 68 2.46 -14.52 12.42
C ILE A 68 2.62 -13.74 13.73
N LEU A 69 1.72 -12.80 14.01
CA LEU A 69 1.78 -11.98 15.23
C LEU A 69 1.74 -12.86 16.49
N TYR A 70 0.90 -13.90 16.50
CA TYR A 70 0.81 -14.86 17.59
C TYR A 70 2.14 -15.60 17.83
N VAL A 71 2.81 -16.08 16.78
CA VAL A 71 4.11 -16.77 16.91
C VAL A 71 5.20 -15.87 17.49
N PHE A 72 5.20 -14.58 17.15
CA PHE A 72 6.14 -13.61 17.70
C PHE A 72 5.71 -13.03 19.07
N GLY A 73 4.52 -13.38 19.57
CA GLY A 73 3.98 -12.81 20.80
C GLY A 73 3.69 -11.30 20.72
N ILE A 74 3.42 -10.78 19.53
CA ILE A 74 3.17 -9.35 19.28
C ILE A 74 1.66 -9.09 19.29
N SER A 75 1.19 -8.12 20.07
CA SER A 75 -0.23 -7.74 20.03
C SER A 75 -0.57 -6.97 18.76
N ILE A 76 -1.80 -7.16 18.26
CA ILE A 76 -2.33 -6.42 17.11
C ILE A 76 -2.26 -4.90 17.34
N ASP A 77 -2.47 -4.44 18.57
CA ASP A 77 -2.39 -3.01 18.90
C ASP A 77 -0.96 -2.48 18.85
N SER A 78 0.02 -3.27 19.30
CA SER A 78 1.45 -2.92 19.14
C SER A 78 1.83 -2.86 17.66
N PHE A 79 1.34 -3.81 16.87
CA PHE A 79 1.57 -3.84 15.43
C PHE A 79 0.87 -2.68 14.70
N ARG A 80 -0.32 -2.27 15.16
CA ARG A 80 -1.03 -1.08 14.65
C ARG A 80 -0.23 0.20 14.91
N ILE A 81 0.38 0.34 16.09
CA ILE A 81 1.25 1.49 16.41
C ILE A 81 2.49 1.48 15.50
N ALA A 82 3.15 0.33 15.35
CA ALA A 82 4.31 0.19 14.47
C ALA A 82 3.96 0.51 13.00
N GLY A 83 2.82 -0.01 12.51
CA GLY A 83 2.27 0.32 11.20
C GLY A 83 1.99 1.81 11.04
N GLY A 84 1.36 2.44 12.04
CA GLY A 84 1.11 3.88 12.07
C GLY A 84 2.40 4.71 12.00
N MET A 85 3.46 4.33 12.72
CA MET A 85 4.78 5.00 12.63
C MET A 85 5.40 4.90 11.24
N LEU A 86 5.30 3.74 10.60
CA LEU A 86 5.77 3.57 9.22
C LEU A 86 4.98 4.44 8.24
N ILE A 87 3.66 4.51 8.41
CA ILE A 87 2.78 5.37 7.59
C ILE A 87 3.17 6.84 7.74
N VAL A 88 3.42 7.31 8.97
CA VAL A 88 3.89 8.68 9.22
C VAL A 88 5.23 8.94 8.53
N THR A 89 6.16 7.99 8.55
CA THR A 89 7.47 8.14 7.89
C THR A 89 7.34 8.24 6.36
N ILE A 90 6.45 7.42 5.77
CA ILE A 90 6.12 7.47 4.35
C ILE A 90 5.45 8.79 4.00
N ALA A 91 4.48 9.24 4.81
CA ALA A 91 3.78 10.50 4.66
C ALA A 91 4.74 11.69 4.64
N VAL A 92 5.68 11.76 5.59
CA VAL A 92 6.73 12.78 5.62
C VAL A 92 7.57 12.76 4.34
N SER A 93 7.96 11.58 3.87
CA SER A 93 8.73 11.44 2.62
C SER A 93 7.94 11.92 1.39
N MET A 94 6.62 11.69 1.36
CA MET A 94 5.72 12.15 0.29
C MET A 94 5.50 13.66 0.32
N ILE A 95 5.27 14.24 1.50
CA ILE A 95 5.11 15.70 1.69
C ILE A 95 6.40 16.43 1.26
N ASN A 96 7.56 15.84 1.57
CA ASN A 96 8.85 16.37 1.18
C ASN A 96 9.19 16.16 -0.31
N GLY A 97 8.37 15.43 -1.08
CA GLY A 97 8.61 15.13 -2.50
C GLY A 97 9.72 14.12 -2.77
N LYS A 98 10.25 13.45 -1.74
CA LYS A 98 11.45 12.59 -1.84
C LYS A 98 11.19 11.20 -2.40
N LEU A 99 9.93 10.79 -2.57
CA LEU A 99 9.58 9.45 -3.07
C LEU A 99 10.14 9.16 -4.47
N GLY A 100 10.35 10.19 -5.30
CA GLY A 100 10.97 10.08 -6.61
C GLY A 100 12.50 10.22 -6.61
N GLU A 101 13.04 11.17 -5.83
CA GLU A 101 14.46 11.54 -5.86
C GLU A 101 15.37 10.59 -5.07
N ASP A 102 14.96 10.11 -3.88
CA ASP A 102 15.81 9.26 -3.03
C ASP A 102 16.04 7.86 -3.62
N LYS A 103 15.11 7.39 -4.49
CA LYS A 103 15.26 6.12 -5.20
C LYS A 103 15.94 6.28 -6.56
N GLN A 104 15.78 7.41 -7.26
CA GLN A 104 16.56 7.70 -8.47
C GLN A 104 18.07 7.67 -8.18
N ASN A 105 18.51 8.32 -7.09
CA ASN A 105 19.95 8.41 -6.77
C ASN A 105 20.60 7.12 -6.23
N LYS A 106 19.84 6.19 -5.64
CA LYS A 106 20.39 4.92 -5.14
C LYS A 106 20.46 3.81 -6.20
N LEU A 107 19.69 3.93 -7.28
CA LEU A 107 19.50 2.85 -8.27
C LEU A 107 20.42 2.95 -9.50
N GLU A 108 21.07 4.10 -9.74
CA GLU A 108 22.15 4.19 -10.75
C GLU A 108 23.38 3.33 -10.42
N ARG A 109 23.41 2.64 -9.26
CA ARG A 109 24.55 1.85 -8.79
C ARG A 109 24.42 0.33 -8.87
N SER A 110 23.30 -0.22 -9.33
CA SER A 110 23.18 -1.69 -9.51
C SER A 110 22.72 -2.01 -10.92
N GLU A 111 23.67 -1.98 -11.84
CA GLU A 111 23.55 -2.55 -13.17
C GLU A 111 23.33 -4.08 -13.11
N SER A 112 22.54 -4.58 -14.07
CA SER A 112 22.73 -5.89 -14.69
C SER A 112 22.36 -7.16 -13.93
N ALA A 113 21.14 -7.24 -13.37
CA ALA A 113 20.36 -8.48 -13.18
C ALA A 113 19.07 -8.04 -12.45
N VAL A 114 17.87 -8.03 -13.02
CA VAL A 114 17.10 -9.18 -13.46
C VAL A 114 15.91 -8.58 -14.25
N ARG A 115 15.79 -8.91 -15.54
CA ARG A 115 14.79 -8.31 -16.44
C ARG A 115 13.34 -8.71 -16.10
N ASP A 116 13.14 -9.71 -15.26
CA ASP A 116 11.83 -10.15 -14.73
C ASP A 116 11.61 -9.79 -13.23
N SER A 117 12.62 -9.30 -12.49
CA SER A 117 12.47 -9.04 -11.05
C SER A 117 11.76 -7.73 -10.75
N VAL A 118 11.83 -6.76 -11.66
CA VAL A 118 11.34 -5.39 -11.44
C VAL A 118 9.85 -5.38 -11.05
N ALA A 119 9.06 -6.30 -11.62
CA ALA A 119 7.65 -6.44 -11.32
C ALA A 119 7.38 -6.82 -9.85
N VAL A 120 8.21 -7.72 -9.29
CA VAL A 120 8.03 -8.22 -7.92
C VAL A 120 8.80 -7.36 -6.93
N VAL A 121 10.04 -6.97 -7.26
CA VAL A 121 10.91 -6.10 -6.47
C VAL A 121 11.54 -5.05 -7.38
N PRO A 122 11.31 -3.74 -7.19
CA PRO A 122 10.68 -3.09 -6.03
C PRO A 122 9.19 -2.76 -6.18
N LEU A 123 8.57 -3.02 -7.35
CA LEU A 123 7.22 -2.51 -7.67
C LEU A 123 6.13 -3.13 -6.81
N ALA A 124 6.00 -4.46 -6.78
CA ALA A 124 5.05 -5.10 -5.87
C ALA A 124 5.51 -4.99 -4.41
N LEU A 125 6.78 -5.32 -4.14
CA LEU A 125 7.42 -5.20 -2.83
C LEU A 125 8.65 -4.30 -2.93
N PRO A 126 8.81 -3.23 -2.13
CA PRO A 126 7.93 -2.75 -1.07
C PRO A 126 7.01 -1.59 -1.50
N LEU A 127 6.97 -1.22 -2.79
CA LEU A 127 6.29 0.02 -3.20
C LEU A 127 4.77 -0.08 -3.08
N LEU A 128 4.16 -1.13 -3.62
CA LEU A 128 2.69 -1.27 -3.62
C LEU A 128 2.19 -2.08 -2.43
N ALA A 129 2.67 -3.30 -2.22
CA ALA A 129 2.39 -4.11 -1.05
C ALA A 129 3.41 -3.80 0.06
N GLY A 130 3.63 -2.51 0.34
CA GLY A 130 4.55 -2.07 1.36
C GLY A 130 4.10 -2.43 2.78
N PRO A 131 4.96 -2.24 3.78
CA PRO A 131 4.65 -2.60 5.16
C PRO A 131 3.43 -1.85 5.72
N GLY A 132 3.11 -0.65 5.22
CA GLY A 132 1.87 0.06 5.57
C GLY A 132 0.60 -0.62 5.05
N ALA A 133 0.60 -1.08 3.80
CA ALA A 133 -0.52 -1.80 3.20
C ALA A 133 -0.71 -3.17 3.86
N ILE A 134 0.39 -3.91 4.06
CA ILE A 134 0.40 -5.18 4.80
C ILE A 134 -0.12 -4.97 6.22
N SER A 135 0.36 -3.94 6.92
CA SER A 135 -0.08 -3.66 8.29
C SER A 135 -1.56 -3.33 8.37
N SER A 136 -2.06 -2.53 7.42
CA SER A 136 -3.49 -2.23 7.33
C SER A 136 -4.33 -3.49 7.08
N CYS A 137 -3.92 -4.37 6.17
CA CYS A 137 -4.60 -5.65 5.96
C CYS A 137 -4.70 -6.46 7.26
N MET A 138 -3.58 -6.65 7.97
CA MET A 138 -3.56 -7.40 9.22
C MET A 138 -4.44 -6.77 10.31
N VAL A 139 -4.40 -5.45 10.45
CA VAL A 139 -5.20 -4.71 11.44
C VAL A 139 -6.70 -4.81 11.15
N TRP A 140 -7.09 -4.80 9.87
CA TRP A 140 -8.49 -4.93 9.46
C TRP A 140 -9.00 -6.37 9.56
N SER A 141 -8.20 -7.37 9.19
CA SER A 141 -8.58 -8.79 9.36
C SER A 141 -8.71 -9.17 10.83
N ALA A 142 -7.81 -8.66 11.69
CA ALA A 142 -7.87 -8.89 13.12
C ALA A 142 -9.12 -8.26 13.78
N ARG A 143 -9.54 -7.06 13.32
CA ARG A 143 -10.71 -6.37 13.87
C ARG A 143 -12.04 -7.01 13.47
N TYR A 144 -12.10 -7.61 12.29
CA TYR A 144 -13.32 -8.17 11.72
C TYR A 144 -13.16 -9.66 11.43
N GLN A 145 -13.38 -10.48 12.46
CA GLN A 145 -13.35 -11.92 12.31
C GLN A 145 -14.63 -12.44 11.64
N GLY A 146 -14.52 -13.58 10.94
CA GLY A 146 -15.64 -14.22 10.23
C GLY A 146 -15.38 -14.39 8.73
N TRP A 147 -15.72 -15.56 8.20
CA TRP A 147 -15.43 -15.96 6.81
C TRP A 147 -16.01 -14.99 5.76
N GLN A 148 -17.17 -14.39 6.05
CA GLN A 148 -17.82 -13.39 5.18
C GLN A 148 -17.02 -12.08 5.11
N ASN A 149 -16.50 -11.59 6.23
CA ASN A 149 -15.67 -10.37 6.28
C ASN A 149 -14.32 -10.61 5.59
N TYR A 150 -13.72 -11.80 5.77
CA TYR A 150 -12.50 -12.19 5.05
C TYR A 150 -12.68 -12.13 3.53
N TYR A 151 -13.77 -12.70 3.00
CA TYR A 151 -14.06 -12.59 1.57
C TYR A 151 -14.25 -11.15 1.12
N GLY A 152 -14.97 -10.33 1.90
CA GLY A 152 -15.16 -8.92 1.57
C GLY A 152 -13.86 -8.12 1.53
N LEU A 153 -12.96 -8.34 2.50
CA LEU A 153 -11.64 -7.69 2.55
C LEU A 153 -10.72 -8.19 1.43
N ALA A 154 -10.74 -9.49 1.13
CA ALA A 154 -10.00 -10.05 0.00
C ALA A 154 -10.51 -9.47 -1.33
N LEU A 155 -11.82 -9.44 -1.54
CA LEU A 155 -12.44 -8.83 -2.73
C LEU A 155 -12.07 -7.35 -2.86
N THR A 156 -12.08 -6.60 -1.75
CA THR A 156 -11.66 -5.19 -1.73
C THR A 156 -10.19 -5.03 -2.11
N SER A 157 -9.33 -5.92 -1.63
CA SER A 157 -7.89 -5.94 -1.97
C SER A 157 -7.66 -6.27 -3.45
N LEU A 158 -8.45 -7.20 -4.01
CA LEU A 158 -8.43 -7.53 -5.44
C LEU A 158 -8.92 -6.36 -6.29
N LEU A 159 -10.01 -5.70 -5.89
CA LEU A 159 -10.50 -4.48 -6.55
C LEU A 159 -9.45 -3.37 -6.50
N PHE A 160 -8.76 -3.20 -5.37
CA PHE A 160 -7.66 -2.26 -5.25
C PHE A 160 -6.52 -2.58 -6.22
N ALA A 161 -6.04 -3.83 -6.27
CA ALA A 161 -5.02 -4.26 -7.22
C ALA A 161 -5.44 -4.09 -8.68
N PHE A 162 -6.72 -4.35 -9.00
CA PHE A 162 -7.27 -4.10 -10.32
C PHE A 162 -7.28 -2.60 -10.67
N CYS A 163 -7.64 -1.73 -9.73
CA CYS A 163 -7.54 -0.28 -9.89
C CYS A 163 -6.10 0.17 -10.16
N CYS A 164 -5.13 -0.35 -9.42
CA CYS A 164 -3.70 -0.08 -9.64
C CYS A 164 -3.25 -0.54 -11.02
N TRP A 165 -3.68 -1.71 -11.47
CA TRP A 165 -3.41 -2.21 -12.83
C TRP A 165 -3.95 -1.25 -13.90
N LEU A 166 -5.18 -0.74 -13.72
CA LEU A 166 -5.82 0.18 -14.65
C LEU A 166 -5.11 1.55 -14.69
N LEU A 167 -4.67 2.05 -13.53
CA LEU A 167 -3.84 3.26 -13.40
C LEU A 167 -2.50 3.09 -14.12
N PHE A 168 -1.82 1.96 -13.92
CA PHE A 168 -0.52 1.68 -14.51
C PHE A 168 -0.60 1.45 -16.03
N HIS A 169 -1.69 0.84 -16.49
CA HIS A 169 -2.00 0.74 -17.92
C HIS A 169 -2.18 2.14 -18.54
N SER A 170 -2.85 3.03 -17.81
CA SER A 170 -3.09 4.42 -18.23
C SER A 170 -1.94 5.38 -17.89
N ALA A 171 -0.81 4.87 -17.38
CA ALA A 171 0.23 5.71 -16.78
C ALA A 171 0.86 6.68 -17.79
N SER A 172 1.05 6.27 -19.05
CA SER A 172 1.58 7.14 -20.11
C SER A 172 0.66 8.34 -20.40
N LEU A 173 -0.65 8.13 -20.29
CA LEU A 173 -1.67 9.16 -20.49
C LEU A 173 -1.75 10.07 -19.25
N LEU A 174 -1.74 9.49 -18.05
CA LEU A 174 -1.75 10.22 -16.79
C LEU A 174 -0.54 11.16 -16.65
N VAL A 175 0.67 10.71 -17.00
CA VAL A 175 1.85 11.58 -16.97
C VAL A 175 1.78 12.70 -18.01
N LYS A 176 1.24 12.43 -19.20
CA LYS A 176 1.04 13.47 -20.22
C LYS A 176 0.02 14.52 -19.79
N VAL A 177 -1.04 14.13 -19.09
CA VAL A 177 -2.11 15.05 -18.65
C VAL A 177 -1.72 15.83 -17.40
N LEU A 178 -1.18 15.14 -16.38
CA LEU A 178 -0.87 15.75 -15.08
C LEU A 178 0.49 16.45 -15.06
N GLY A 179 1.43 16.02 -15.91
CA GLY A 179 2.82 16.44 -15.87
C GLY A 179 3.52 16.06 -14.56
N GLN A 180 4.83 16.29 -14.48
CA GLN A 180 5.61 16.00 -13.27
C GLN A 180 5.15 16.85 -12.07
N THR A 181 4.77 18.11 -12.32
CA THR A 181 4.28 19.04 -11.30
C THR A 181 2.96 18.57 -10.69
N GLY A 182 1.98 18.15 -11.51
CA GLY A 182 0.69 17.68 -11.02
C GLY A 182 0.81 16.41 -10.19
N ILE A 183 1.67 15.47 -10.60
CA ILE A 183 1.95 14.25 -9.83
C ILE A 183 2.58 14.58 -8.47
N ASN A 184 3.51 15.53 -8.42
CA ASN A 184 4.13 15.95 -7.17
C ASN A 184 3.09 16.60 -6.22
N VAL A 185 2.21 17.45 -6.74
CA VAL A 185 1.12 18.07 -5.96
C VAL A 185 0.19 17.00 -5.38
N ILE A 186 -0.30 16.07 -6.21
CA ILE A 186 -1.18 14.98 -5.75
C ILE A 186 -0.48 14.12 -4.70
N THR A 187 0.80 13.78 -4.92
CA THR A 187 1.59 12.99 -3.98
C THR A 187 1.71 13.67 -2.61
N ARG A 188 1.89 15.00 -2.58
CA ARG A 188 1.93 15.77 -1.32
C ARG A 188 0.57 15.79 -0.61
N ILE A 189 -0.52 15.96 -1.35
CA ILE A 189 -1.89 15.91 -0.79
C ILE A 189 -2.17 14.52 -0.18
N MET A 190 -1.83 13.45 -0.89
CA MET A 190 -1.92 12.08 -0.35
C MET A 190 -1.03 11.91 0.89
N GLY A 191 0.15 12.54 0.91
CA GLY A 191 1.04 12.54 2.07
C GLY A 191 0.39 13.15 3.31
N LEU A 192 -0.35 14.26 3.16
CA LEU A 192 -1.11 14.86 4.26
C LEU A 192 -2.22 13.93 4.77
N LEU A 193 -2.95 13.26 3.87
CA LEU A 193 -3.97 12.26 4.25
C LEU A 193 -3.35 11.08 5.01
N LEU A 194 -2.18 10.61 4.57
CA LEU A 194 -1.45 9.53 5.24
C LEU A 194 -0.95 9.90 6.61
N MET A 195 -0.47 11.13 6.79
CA MET A 195 -0.07 11.61 8.09
C MET A 195 -1.24 11.52 9.07
N SER A 196 -2.44 11.93 8.65
CA SER A 196 -3.66 11.81 9.45
C SER A 196 -4.00 10.35 9.76
N LEU A 197 -3.95 9.44 8.78
CA LEU A 197 -4.24 8.01 8.99
C LEU A 197 -3.22 7.32 9.90
N GLY A 198 -1.94 7.64 9.76
CA GLY A 198 -0.88 7.10 10.60
C GLY A 198 -1.04 7.53 12.06
N VAL A 199 -1.37 8.80 12.30
CA VAL A 199 -1.70 9.32 13.64
C VAL A 199 -2.93 8.60 14.21
N GLU A 200 -3.99 8.42 13.42
CA GLU A 200 -5.19 7.68 13.84
C GLU A 200 -4.87 6.24 14.27
N PHE A 201 -4.00 5.54 13.53
CA PHE A 201 -3.56 4.19 13.88
C PHE A 201 -2.77 4.17 15.20
N ILE A 202 -1.84 5.10 15.38
CA ILE A 202 -1.06 5.23 16.63
C ILE A 202 -1.99 5.52 17.81
N VAL A 203 -2.90 6.48 17.68
CA VAL A 203 -3.84 6.86 18.75
C VAL A 203 -4.76 5.71 19.09
N THR A 204 -5.32 5.01 18.09
CA THR A 204 -6.22 3.89 18.32
C THR A 204 -5.50 2.71 18.98
N GLY A 205 -4.27 2.39 18.54
CA GLY A 205 -3.46 1.35 19.18
C GLY A 205 -3.02 1.73 20.60
N ALA A 206 -2.65 2.99 20.83
CA ALA A 206 -2.27 3.49 22.15
C ALA A 206 -3.45 3.44 23.14
N LYS A 207 -4.65 3.84 22.71
CA LYS A 207 -5.88 3.72 23.51
C LYS A 207 -6.18 2.28 23.91
N ALA A 208 -5.97 1.34 22.99
CA ALA A 208 -6.18 -0.08 23.26
C ALA A 208 -5.16 -0.66 24.25
N LEU A 209 -3.90 -0.22 24.19
CA LEU A 209 -2.85 -0.65 25.12
C LEU A 209 -2.97 0.00 26.51
N PHE A 210 -3.43 1.25 26.58
CA PHE A 210 -3.49 2.04 27.81
C PHE A 210 -4.92 2.57 28.10
N PRO A 211 -5.89 1.69 28.39
CA PRO A 211 -7.29 2.09 28.59
C PRO A 211 -7.53 2.97 29.83
N GLY A 212 -6.55 3.11 30.73
CA GLY A 212 -6.65 3.94 31.95
C GLY A 212 -5.86 5.25 31.94
N LEU A 213 -5.19 5.61 30.83
CA LEU A 213 -4.37 6.83 30.72
C LEU A 213 -5.04 7.96 29.91
N LEU A 214 -6.18 7.69 29.28
CA LEU A 214 -6.98 8.58 28.43
C LEU A 214 -8.45 8.51 28.84
#